data_AF-A0A1H3G0J5-F1
#
_entry.id   AF-A0A1H3G0J5-F1
#
_cell.length_a   1.000
_cell.length_b   1.000
_cell.length_c   1.000
_cell.angle_alpha   90.00
_cell.angle_beta   90.00
_cell.angle_gamma   90.00
#
_symmetry.space_group_name_H-M   'P 1'
#
loop_
_entity.id
_entity.type
_entity.pdbx_description
1 polymer ?
#
loop_
_entity_poly.entity_id
_entity_poly.type
_entity_poly.pdbx_seq_one_letter_code
_entity_poly.pdbx_strand_id
1 'polypeptide(L)'
;MQPTGSVNYHVHSDTRQAFHIDAGGVTGKLISPELVATVIDVKDVCMGDAAVRFAVDSVGFLRAPTKVTNFTAGELWKADYDRELTDLLCPSSGILGQMAA
;
A
#
# COMPACT_ATOMS: atom_id res chain seq x y z
N MET A 1 -8.35 28.67 9.53
CA MET A 1 -7.61 27.82 10.48
C MET A 1 -7.46 26.46 9.83
N GLN A 2 -6.23 25.96 9.67
CA GLN A 2 -6.03 24.59 9.18
C GLN A 2 -6.35 23.62 10.33
N PRO A 3 -7.14 22.56 10.09
CA PRO A 3 -7.41 21.56 11.13
C PRO A 3 -6.12 20.79 11.47
N THR A 4 -6.03 20.32 12.71
CA THR A 4 -4.91 19.52 13.20
C THR A 4 -5.38 18.11 13.56
N GLY A 5 -4.57 17.10 13.23
CA GLY A 5 -4.75 15.71 13.63
C GLY A 5 -3.68 15.26 14.62
N SER A 6 -3.94 14.17 15.35
CA SER A 6 -2.94 13.50 16.18
C SER A 6 -2.63 12.14 15.56
N VAL A 7 -1.34 11.87 15.36
CA VAL A 7 -0.83 10.59 14.83
C VAL A 7 0.20 10.02 15.78
N ASN A 8 0.30 8.70 15.83
CA ASN A 8 1.28 7.98 16.62
C ASN A 8 2.31 7.35 15.69
N TYR A 9 3.51 7.92 15.64
CA TYR A 9 4.60 7.36 14.84
C TYR A 9 5.36 6.31 15.66
N HIS A 10 5.79 5.23 15.00
CA HIS A 10 6.72 4.30 15.61
C HIS A 10 8.09 4.98 15.84
N VAL A 11 8.67 4.79 17.01
CA VAL A 11 10.07 5.18 17.28
C VAL A 11 11.00 4.19 16.61
N HIS A 12 11.86 4.65 15.70
CA HIS A 12 12.86 3.83 15.01
C HIS A 12 13.59 2.87 15.97
N SER A 13 13.60 1.59 15.60
CA SER A 13 14.24 0.53 16.38
C SER A 13 14.92 -0.47 15.44
N ASP A 14 16.03 -1.06 15.89
CA ASP A 14 16.72 -2.14 15.19
C ASP A 14 15.96 -3.49 15.31
N THR A 15 14.88 -3.52 16.08
CA THR A 15 14.00 -4.67 16.26
C THR A 15 12.68 -4.49 15.53
N ARG A 16 12.01 -5.61 15.19
CA ARG A 16 10.72 -5.60 14.50
C ARG A 16 9.67 -4.87 15.35
N GLN A 17 9.20 -3.73 14.85
CA GLN A 17 8.10 -2.99 15.46
C GLN A 17 6.77 -3.63 15.08
N ALA A 18 6.05 -4.15 16.07
CA ALA A 18 4.72 -4.69 15.90
C ALA A 18 3.95 -4.62 17.23
N PHE A 19 2.63 -4.71 17.14
CA PHE A 19 1.81 -5.04 18.29
C PHE A 19 1.94 -6.53 18.59
N HIS A 20 2.15 -6.87 19.87
CA HIS A 20 2.29 -8.25 20.32
C HIS A 20 1.09 -8.65 21.17
N ILE A 21 0.65 -9.90 21.06
CA ILE A 21 -0.34 -10.47 21.96
C ILE A 21 0.40 -11.03 23.18
N ASP A 22 0.02 -10.61 24.38
CA ASP A 22 0.58 -11.10 25.63
C ASP A 22 0.12 -12.56 25.86
N ALA A 23 1.02 -13.51 25.65
CA ALA A 23 0.78 -14.94 25.91
C ALA A 23 1.06 -15.33 27.37
N GLY A 24 1.49 -14.39 28.23
CA GLY A 24 2.09 -14.65 29.54
C GLY A 24 1.18 -14.42 30.75
N GLY A 25 -0.10 -14.08 30.58
CA GLY A 25 -1.01 -14.03 31.74
C GLY A 25 -2.36 -13.33 31.57
N VAL A 26 -2.58 -12.60 30.47
CA VAL A 26 -3.88 -11.96 30.20
C VAL A 26 -4.29 -12.17 28.75
N THR A 27 -5.21 -13.10 28.52
CA THR A 27 -5.77 -13.39 27.19
C THR A 27 -6.29 -12.11 26.52
N GLY A 28 -5.81 -11.85 25.30
CA GLY A 28 -6.28 -10.72 24.49
C GLY A 28 -5.62 -9.37 24.80
N LYS A 29 -4.64 -9.32 25.70
CA LYS A 29 -3.89 -8.09 25.96
C LYS A 29 -2.91 -7.82 24.81
N LEU A 30 -2.99 -6.63 24.25
CA LEU A 30 -2.12 -6.14 23.19
C LEU A 30 -1.00 -5.29 23.80
N ILE A 31 0.25 -5.62 23.50
CA ILE A 31 1.43 -4.86 23.88
C ILE A 31 1.78 -3.96 22.69
N SER A 32 1.62 -2.66 22.88
CA SER A 32 1.99 -1.65 21.89
C SER A 32 3.52 -1.54 21.79
N PRO A 33 4.08 -1.31 20.59
CA PRO A 33 5.44 -0.79 20.48
C PRO A 33 5.50 0.64 21.05
N GLU A 34 6.71 1.17 21.16
CA GLU A 34 6.92 2.57 21.54
C GLU A 34 6.41 3.49 20.42
N LEU A 35 5.60 4.48 20.81
CA LEU A 35 4.92 5.41 19.92
C LEU A 35 5.17 6.84 20.37
N VAL A 36 5.38 7.74 19.40
CA VAL A 36 5.44 9.19 19.64
C VAL A 36 4.20 9.84 19.06
N ALA A 37 3.38 10.39 19.96
CA ALA A 37 2.24 11.20 19.59
C ALA A 37 2.72 12.53 18.99
N THR A 38 2.29 12.82 17.77
CA THR A 38 2.67 14.00 17.02
C THR A 38 1.42 14.69 16.50
N VAL A 39 1.32 16.00 16.73
CA VAL A 39 0.28 16.82 16.14
C VAL A 39 0.74 17.23 14.74
N ILE A 40 -0.12 16.98 13.74
CA ILE A 40 0.15 17.32 12.35
C ILE A 40 -0.95 18.22 11.80
N ASP A 41 -0.57 19.13 10.91
CA ASP A 41 -1.55 19.88 10.11
C ASP A 41 -2.19 18.94 9.10
N VAL A 42 -3.52 18.97 9.02
CA VAL A 42 -4.27 18.16 8.05
C VAL A 42 -5.02 19.07 7.08
N LYS A 43 -5.06 18.65 5.82
CA LYS A 43 -5.82 19.32 4.77
C LYS A 43 -7.10 18.55 4.52
N ASP A 44 -8.24 19.21 4.66
CA ASP A 44 -9.52 18.66 4.19
C ASP A 44 -9.50 18.63 2.65
N VAL A 45 -9.55 17.43 2.09
CA VAL A 45 -9.57 17.20 0.64
C VAL A 45 -10.99 17.22 0.07
N CYS A 46 -12.03 17.11 0.89
CA CYS A 46 -13.43 17.19 0.47
C CYS A 46 -13.87 18.62 0.20
N MET A 47 -13.36 19.57 1.00
CA MET A 47 -13.68 21.01 0.90
C MET A 47 -12.56 21.81 0.20
N GLY A 48 -11.45 21.16 -0.13
CA GLY A 48 -10.32 21.77 -0.82
C GLY A 48 -10.47 21.75 -2.33
N ASP A 49 -9.71 22.62 -3.00
CA ASP A 49 -9.57 22.64 -4.47
C ASP A 49 -8.67 21.49 -4.95
N ALA A 50 -8.97 20.27 -4.49
CA ALA A 50 -8.33 19.05 -4.92
C ALA A 50 -9.20 18.47 -6.04
N ALA A 51 -8.80 18.71 -7.29
CA ALA A 51 -9.44 18.08 -8.44
C ALA A 51 -9.10 16.58 -8.44
N VAL A 52 -9.85 15.79 -7.68
CA VAL A 52 -9.81 14.32 -7.80
C VAL A 52 -10.27 13.98 -9.21
N ARG A 53 -9.34 13.56 -10.04
CA ARG A 53 -9.62 13.16 -11.41
C ARG A 53 -9.69 11.64 -11.41
N PHE A 54 -10.91 11.10 -11.44
CA PHE A 54 -11.10 9.64 -11.48
C PHE A 54 -10.26 8.95 -12.57
N ALA A 55 -9.97 9.64 -13.68
CA ALA A 55 -9.11 9.13 -14.75
C ALA A 55 -7.64 8.85 -14.32
N VAL A 56 -7.12 9.50 -13.28
CA VAL A 56 -5.73 9.36 -12.82
C VAL A 56 -5.60 8.98 -11.34
N ASP A 57 -6.65 9.22 -10.55
CA ASP A 57 -6.68 9.00 -9.09
C ASP A 57 -7.54 7.77 -8.70
N SER A 58 -7.92 6.93 -9.67
CA SER A 58 -8.68 5.69 -9.42
C SER A 58 -7.89 4.43 -9.76
N VAL A 59 -8.43 3.30 -9.30
CA VAL A 59 -7.94 1.98 -9.70
C VAL A 59 -8.50 1.63 -11.08
N GLY A 60 -7.61 1.34 -12.03
CA GLY A 60 -7.95 0.82 -13.35
C GLY A 60 -7.95 -0.70 -13.40
N PHE A 61 -8.78 -1.29 -14.26
CA PHE A 61 -8.75 -2.73 -14.57
C PHE A 61 -8.09 -2.94 -15.92
N LEU A 62 -7.01 -3.72 -15.97
CA LEU A 62 -6.28 -4.04 -17.19
C LEU A 62 -6.35 -5.53 -17.48
N ARG A 63 -6.65 -5.89 -18.73
CA ARG A 63 -6.49 -7.27 -19.21
C ARG A 63 -5.16 -7.40 -19.92
N ALA A 64 -4.26 -8.21 -19.36
CA ALA A 64 -2.96 -8.52 -19.95
C ALA A 64 -2.83 -10.05 -20.14
N PRO A 65 -2.47 -10.53 -21.34
CA PRO A 65 -2.20 -11.95 -21.54
C PRO A 65 -0.91 -12.36 -20.84
N THR A 66 -0.89 -13.55 -20.25
CA THR A 66 0.31 -14.17 -19.65
C THR A 66 0.79 -15.35 -20.49
N LYS A 67 2.11 -15.58 -20.52
CA LYS A 67 2.70 -16.78 -21.12
C LYS A 67 2.65 -17.97 -20.18
N VAL A 68 2.34 -17.77 -18.89
CA VAL A 68 2.18 -18.85 -17.93
C VAL A 68 0.91 -19.64 -18.24
N THR A 69 1.11 -20.90 -18.59
CA THR A 69 0.01 -21.82 -18.91
C THR A 69 -0.40 -22.71 -17.74
N ASN A 70 0.42 -22.81 -16.68
CA ASN A 70 0.15 -23.62 -15.51
C ASN A 70 0.73 -23.01 -14.23
N PHE A 71 -0.15 -22.62 -13.29
CA PHE A 71 0.20 -22.05 -11.98
C PHE A 71 0.36 -23.11 -10.87
N THR A 72 0.13 -24.39 -11.18
CA THR A 72 0.13 -25.47 -10.19
C THR A 72 1.42 -26.30 -10.15
N ALA A 73 2.32 -26.10 -11.12
CA ALA A 73 3.59 -26.82 -11.24
C ALA A 73 4.68 -26.23 -10.33
N GLY A 74 4.43 -26.17 -9.02
CA GLY A 74 5.36 -25.58 -8.05
C GLY A 74 5.56 -24.07 -8.27
N GLU A 75 6.79 -23.56 -8.12
CA GLU A 75 7.11 -22.13 -8.30
C GLU A 75 7.71 -21.79 -9.69
N LEU A 76 7.78 -22.74 -10.63
CA LEU A 76 8.43 -22.52 -11.93
C LEU A 76 7.79 -21.37 -12.75
N TRP A 77 6.51 -21.12 -12.57
CA TRP A 77 5.78 -20.03 -13.22
C TRP A 77 6.11 -18.64 -12.66
N LYS A 78 6.60 -18.58 -11.42
CA LYS A 78 6.66 -17.34 -10.61
C LYS A 78 7.61 -16.32 -11.22
N ALA A 79 8.80 -16.76 -11.63
CA ALA A 79 9.80 -15.86 -12.21
C ALA A 79 9.31 -15.21 -13.51
N ASP A 80 8.64 -15.97 -14.38
CA ASP A 80 8.10 -15.45 -15.64
C ASP A 80 6.91 -14.52 -15.40
N TYR A 81 6.02 -14.87 -14.48
CA TYR A 81 4.85 -14.06 -14.13
C TYR A 81 5.24 -12.76 -13.41
N ASP A 82 6.19 -12.81 -12.48
CA ASP A 82 6.67 -11.63 -11.74
C ASP A 82 7.33 -10.63 -12.70
N ARG A 83 8.07 -11.13 -13.71
CA ARG A 83 8.62 -10.28 -14.77
C ARG A 83 7.51 -9.64 -15.61
N GLU A 84 6.51 -10.42 -16.03
CA GLU A 84 5.35 -9.89 -16.78
C GLU A 84 4.59 -8.81 -15.99
N LEU A 85 4.38 -9.01 -14.68
CA LEU A 85 3.77 -8.02 -13.80
C LEU A 85 4.64 -6.78 -13.62
N THR A 86 5.96 -6.97 -13.46
CA THR A 86 6.89 -5.85 -13.32
C THR A 86 6.89 -4.98 -14.57
N ASP A 87 6.92 -5.59 -15.76
CA ASP A 87 6.84 -4.87 -17.03
C ASP A 87 5.49 -4.14 -17.18
N LEU A 88 4.38 -4.77 -16.73
CA LEU A 88 3.04 -4.20 -16.78
C LEU A 88 2.86 -2.98 -15.87
N LEU A 89 3.42 -3.06 -14.66
CA LEU A 89 3.26 -2.04 -13.62
C LEU A 89 4.34 -0.96 -13.67
N CYS A 90 5.38 -1.16 -14.50
CA CYS A 90 6.45 -0.19 -14.67
C CYS A 90 5.89 1.13 -15.27
N PRO A 91 6.01 2.28 -14.60
CA PRO A 91 5.44 3.53 -15.10
C PRO A 91 5.98 3.98 -16.46
N SER A 92 7.20 3.55 -16.82
CA SER A 92 7.85 3.88 -18.09
C SER A 92 7.46 2.98 -19.26
N SER A 93 6.74 1.87 -19.04
CA SER A 93 6.36 0.95 -20.12
C SER A 93 5.18 1.43 -20.97
N GLY A 94 4.60 2.60 -20.65
CA GLY A 94 3.57 3.26 -21.47
C GLY A 94 2.21 2.56 -21.51
N ILE A 95 2.07 1.40 -20.86
CA ILE A 95 0.83 0.60 -20.86
C ILE A 95 -0.28 1.29 -20.05
N LEU A 96 0.07 1.98 -18.96
CA LEU A 96 -0.89 2.80 -18.20
C LEU A 96 -1.29 4.10 -18.93
N GLY A 97 -0.53 4.52 -19.95
CA GLY A 97 -0.77 5.76 -20.69
C GLY A 97 -1.85 5.66 -21.79
N GLN A 98 -2.24 4.45 -22.20
CA GLN A 98 -3.23 4.25 -23.29
C GLN A 98 -4.69 4.15 -22.82
N MET A 99 -4.95 4.18 -21.51
CA MET A 99 -6.30 4.00 -20.95
C MET A 99 -7.03 5.32 -20.61
N ALA A 100 -6.43 6.47 -20.94
CA ALA A 100 -6.98 7.80 -20.67
C ALA A 100 -7.50 8.53 -21.93
N ALA A 101 -7.96 7.78 -22.94
CA ALA A 101 -8.58 8.32 -24.15
C ALA A 101 -10.08 8.02 -24.20
#